data_AF-A0A923SP94-F1
#
_entry.id   AF-A0A923SP94-F1
#
_cell.length_a   1.000
_cell.length_b   1.000
_cell.length_c   1.000
_cell.angle_alpha   90.00
_cell.angle_beta   90.00
_cell.angle_gamma   90.00
#
_symmetry.space_group_name_H-M   'P 1'
#
loop_
_entity.id
_entity.type
_entity.pdbx_description
1 polymer ?
#
loop_
_entity_poly.entity_id
_entity_poly.type
_entity_poly.pdbx_seq_one_letter_code
_entity_poly.pdbx_strand_id
1 'polypeptide(L)'
;MAEQSLEDILNAFIEDAEAVSTNMTVEDKAKVTKAGADVFAKELESEYRANHYRHRQTSKDPHLADSVIAQNTNVDGMKNGSSTVGFSKDKVLLC
;
A
#
# COMPACT_ATOMS: atom_id res chain seq x y z
N MET A 1 16.45 16.91 37.85
CA MET A 1 15.41 16.61 36.85
C MET A 1 14.55 17.86 36.80
N ALA A 2 14.65 18.67 35.74
CA ALA A 2 13.77 19.83 35.62
C ALA A 2 12.34 19.32 35.51
N GLU A 3 11.44 19.84 36.33
CA GLU A 3 10.01 19.53 36.28
C GLU A 3 9.47 20.19 35.01
N GLN A 4 9.10 19.38 34.02
CA GLN A 4 8.49 19.90 32.79
C GLN A 4 7.12 20.48 33.16
N SER A 5 6.83 21.68 32.69
CA SER A 5 5.51 22.26 32.90
C SER A 5 4.46 21.47 32.11
N LEU A 6 3.19 21.57 32.53
CA LEU A 6 2.09 20.99 31.77
C LEU A 6 2.07 21.51 30.32
N GLU A 7 2.43 22.78 30.13
CA GLU A 7 2.52 23.40 28.80
C GLU A 7 3.61 22.75 27.95
N ASP A 8 4.78 22.44 28.53
CA ASP A 8 5.88 21.76 27.81
C ASP A 8 5.46 20.36 27.34
N ILE A 9 4.72 19.62 28.19
CA ILE A 9 4.23 18.27 27.87
C ILE A 9 3.18 18.33 26.75
N LEU A 10 2.26 19.29 26.82
CA LEU A 10 1.22 19.45 25.81
C LEU A 10 1.81 19.89 24.46
N ASN A 11 2.81 20.78 24.47
CA ASN A 11 3.50 21.19 23.26
C ASN A 11 4.28 20.03 22.62
N ALA A 12 5.00 19.23 23.42
CA ALA A 12 5.70 18.05 22.93
C ALA A 12 4.73 17.03 22.31
N PHE A 13 3.56 16.82 22.93
CA PHE A 13 2.53 15.94 22.37
C PHE A 13 2.00 16.45 21.02
N ILE A 14 1.77 17.75 20.87
CA ILE A 14 1.35 18.35 19.60
C ILE A 14 2.43 18.16 18.54
N GLU A 15 3.70 18.41 18.88
CA GLU A 15 4.83 18.21 17.97
C GLU A 15 4.92 16.75 17.49
N ASP A 16 4.80 15.79 18.41
CA ASP A 16 4.79 14.36 18.08
C ASP A 16 3.60 13.99 17.18
N ALA A 17 2.40 14.52 17.49
CA ALA A 17 1.20 14.29 16.70
C ALA A 17 1.33 14.87 15.29
N GLU A 18 1.91 16.06 15.14
CA GLU A 18 2.19 16.69 13.84
C GLU A 18 3.25 15.89 13.06
N ALA A 19 4.30 15.42 13.72
CA ALA A 19 5.37 14.63 13.11
C ALA A 19 4.85 13.33 12.47
N VAL A 20 3.86 12.68 13.08
CA VAL A 20 3.27 11.44 12.54
C VAL A 20 2.07 11.65 11.62
N SER A 21 1.56 12.87 11.50
CA SER A 21 0.36 13.17 10.69
C SER A 21 0.66 14.09 9.51
N THR A 22 0.79 15.38 9.75
CA THR A 22 0.91 16.43 8.73
C THR A 22 2.34 16.55 8.22
N ASN A 23 3.31 16.53 9.14
CA ASN A 23 4.73 16.79 8.88
C ASN A 23 5.55 15.52 8.61
N MET A 24 4.89 14.36 8.50
CA MET A 24 5.57 13.11 8.19
C MET A 24 6.27 13.20 6.82
N THR A 25 7.52 12.74 6.78
CA THR A 25 8.36 12.76 5.57
C THR A 25 7.73 11.92 4.46
N VAL A 26 8.06 12.24 3.21
CA VAL A 26 7.61 11.47 2.04
C VAL A 26 8.09 10.01 2.13
N GLU A 27 9.29 9.79 2.67
CA GLU A 27 9.85 8.45 2.84
C GLU A 27 9.10 7.62 3.87
N ASP A 28 8.74 8.21 5.00
CA ASP A 28 7.99 7.50 6.05
C ASP A 28 6.54 7.27 5.63
N LYS A 29 5.92 8.24 4.95
CA LYS A 29 4.63 8.05 4.26
C LYS A 29 4.68 6.87 3.30
N ALA A 30 5.73 6.79 2.48
CA ALA A 30 5.92 5.70 1.54
C ALA A 30 6.08 4.34 2.24
N LYS A 31 6.79 4.25 3.36
CA LYS A 31 6.90 3.00 4.14
C LYS A 31 5.53 2.54 4.66
N VAL A 32 4.75 3.46 5.22
CA VAL A 32 3.40 3.15 5.76
C VAL A 32 2.45 2.73 4.64
N THR A 33 2.38 3.49 3.55
CA THR A 33 1.46 3.16 2.44
C THR A 33 1.90 1.90 1.70
N LYS A 34 3.20 1.61 1.64
CA LYS A 34 3.70 0.35 1.05
C LYS A 34 3.27 -0.85 1.87
N ALA A 35 3.36 -0.78 3.20
CA ALA A 35 2.87 -1.85 4.06
C ALA A 35 1.37 -2.14 3.85
N GLY A 36 0.55 -1.08 3.76
CA GLY A 36 -0.87 -1.20 3.44
C GLY A 36 -1.12 -1.78 2.04
N ALA A 37 -0.36 -1.32 1.04
CA ALA A 37 -0.45 -1.81 -0.33
C ALA A 37 -0.08 -3.31 -0.46
N ASP A 38 0.92 -3.77 0.30
CA ASP A 38 1.34 -5.17 0.29
C ASP A 38 0.28 -6.09 0.91
N VAL A 39 -0.42 -5.64 1.95
CA VAL A 39 -1.57 -6.37 2.51
C VAL A 39 -2.73 -6.38 1.52
N PHE A 40 -3.07 -5.21 0.97
CA PHE A 40 -4.18 -5.11 0.02
C PHE A 40 -3.95 -5.95 -1.25
N ALA A 41 -2.72 -6.04 -1.74
CA ALA A 41 -2.37 -6.90 -2.86
C ALA A 41 -2.60 -8.39 -2.56
N LYS A 42 -2.27 -8.85 -1.35
CA LYS A 42 -2.52 -10.24 -0.93
C LYS A 42 -4.01 -10.56 -0.85
N GLU A 43 -4.79 -9.66 -0.25
CA GLU A 43 -6.24 -9.82 -0.16
C GLU A 43 -6.89 -9.79 -1.55
N LEU A 44 -6.43 -8.90 -2.43
CA LEU A 44 -6.89 -8.83 -3.81
C LEU A 44 -6.57 -10.14 -4.57
N GLU A 45 -5.35 -10.68 -4.43
CA GLU A 45 -5.00 -11.99 -5.02
C GLU A 45 -5.91 -13.10 -4.49
N SER A 46 -6.14 -13.14 -3.17
CA SER A 46 -7.00 -14.13 -2.51
C SER A 46 -8.44 -14.10 -3.04
N GLU A 47 -9.04 -12.91 -3.12
CA GLU A 47 -10.41 -12.73 -3.63
C GLU A 47 -10.54 -13.15 -5.10
N TYR A 48 -9.57 -12.80 -5.94
CA TYR A 48 -9.58 -13.23 -7.34
C TYR A 48 -9.31 -14.73 -7.48
N ARG A 49 -8.53 -15.34 -6.58
CA ARG A 49 -8.38 -16.80 -6.55
C ARG A 49 -9.67 -17.51 -6.14
N ALA A 50 -10.37 -16.99 -5.15
CA ALA A 50 -11.61 -17.61 -4.68
C ALA A 50 -12.72 -17.55 -5.74
N ASN A 51 -12.86 -16.43 -6.44
CA ASN A 51 -14.02 -16.16 -7.30
C ASN A 51 -13.74 -16.33 -8.80
N HIS A 52 -12.49 -16.17 -9.24
CA HIS A 52 -12.14 -16.07 -10.66
C HIS A 52 -11.04 -17.06 -11.10
N TYR A 53 -10.65 -18.00 -10.25
CA TYR A 53 -9.69 -19.05 -10.59
C TYR A 53 -10.41 -20.24 -11.20
N ARG A 54 -10.34 -20.36 -12.54
CA ARG A 54 -10.93 -21.48 -13.27
C ARG A 54 -9.85 -22.18 -14.06
N HIS A 55 -9.82 -23.51 -14.00
CA HIS A 55 -8.87 -24.29 -14.78
C HIS A 55 -9.42 -24.56 -16.18
N ARG A 56 -8.74 -24.08 -17.24
CA ARG A 56 -9.09 -24.39 -18.64
C ARG A 56 -8.17 -25.47 -19.20
N GLN A 57 -8.76 -26.44 -19.90
CA GLN A 57 -8.02 -27.54 -20.52
C GLN A 57 -7.37 -27.18 -21.88
N THR A 58 -7.72 -26.04 -22.47
CA THR A 58 -7.49 -25.75 -23.89
C THR A 58 -6.42 -24.69 -24.18
N SER A 59 -5.74 -24.11 -23.19
CA SER A 59 -4.79 -23.01 -23.37
C SER A 59 -3.88 -22.78 -22.14
N LYS A 60 -2.88 -21.90 -22.27
CA LYS A 60 -2.28 -21.21 -21.10
C LYS A 60 -3.41 -20.61 -20.27
N ASP A 61 -3.29 -20.72 -18.96
CA ASP A 61 -4.34 -20.41 -17.99
C ASP A 61 -3.90 -19.23 -17.10
N PRO A 62 -3.62 -18.03 -17.66
CA PRO A 62 -3.19 -16.90 -16.84
C PRO A 62 -4.41 -16.35 -16.08
N HIS A 63 -4.37 -16.44 -14.75
CA HIS A 63 -5.41 -15.89 -13.88
C HIS A 63 -5.10 -14.45 -13.52
N LEU A 64 -6.13 -13.61 -13.45
CA LEU A 64 -6.01 -12.22 -13.05
C LEU A 64 -5.38 -12.07 -11.65
N ALA A 65 -5.61 -13.06 -10.77
CA ALA A 65 -4.98 -13.15 -9.46
C ALA A 65 -3.44 -13.15 -9.52
N ASP A 66 -2.83 -13.80 -10.52
CA ASP A 66 -1.37 -13.91 -10.62
C ASP A 66 -0.72 -12.65 -11.22
N SER A 67 -1.54 -11.69 -11.64
CA SER A 67 -1.12 -10.41 -12.21
C SER A 67 -1.16 -9.25 -11.23
N VAL A 68 -1.58 -9.49 -9.97
CA VAL A 68 -1.64 -8.45 -8.94
C VAL A 68 -0.23 -7.93 -8.66
N ILE A 69 -0.08 -6.60 -8.67
CA ILE A 69 1.17 -5.89 -8.41
C ILE A 69 0.94 -4.77 -7.40
N ALA A 70 1.92 -4.55 -6.54
CA ALA A 70 1.96 -3.42 -5.61
C ALA A 70 3.21 -2.57 -5.86
N GLN A 71 3.02 -1.29 -6.10
CA GLN A 71 4.08 -0.33 -6.38
C GLN A 71 4.14 0.73 -5.27
N ASN A 72 5.36 1.13 -4.92
CA ASN A 72 5.63 2.17 -3.92
C ASN A 72 5.65 3.59 -4.54
N THR A 73 4.83 3.77 -5.58
CA THR A 73 4.70 5.00 -6.34
C THR A 73 3.22 5.21 -6.63
N ASN A 74 2.86 6.45 -6.92
CA ASN A 74 1.55 6.75 -7.47
C ASN A 74 1.38 6.16 -8.89
N VAL A 75 0.19 6.35 -9.47
CA VAL A 75 -0.17 5.87 -10.83
C VAL A 75 0.74 6.42 -11.94
N ASP A 76 1.40 7.56 -11.70
CA ASP A 76 2.33 8.20 -12.65
C ASP A 76 3.79 7.77 -12.41
N GLY A 77 4.07 6.90 -11.44
CA GLY A 77 5.42 6.46 -11.09
C GLY A 77 6.21 7.40 -10.18
N MET A 78 5.58 8.43 -9.62
CA MET A 78 6.20 9.38 -8.70
C MET A 78 6.17 8.89 -7.25
N LYS A 79 7.26 9.11 -6.51
CA LYS A 79 7.36 8.85 -5.07
C LYS A 79 6.92 10.08 -4.28
N ASN A 80 5.62 10.16 -3.99
CA ASN A 80 5.00 11.22 -3.20
C ASN A 80 4.46 10.72 -1.84
N GLY A 81 4.79 9.49 -1.46
CA GLY A 81 4.27 8.84 -0.26
C GLY A 81 3.01 8.02 -0.50
N SER A 82 2.45 8.03 -1.72
CA SER A 82 1.37 7.13 -2.14
C SER A 82 1.92 5.81 -2.70
N SER A 83 1.18 4.73 -2.45
CA SER A 83 1.43 3.41 -3.02
C SER A 83 0.19 2.97 -3.82
N THR A 84 0.41 2.23 -4.91
CA THR A 84 -0.65 1.82 -5.83
C THR A 84 -0.69 0.29 -5.94
N VAL A 85 -1.88 -0.29 -5.98
CA VAL A 85 -2.11 -1.71 -6.21
C VAL A 85 -3.01 -1.88 -7.43
N GLY A 86 -2.70 -2.84 -8.28
CA GLY A 86 -3.49 -3.11 -9.49
C GLY A 86 -3.01 -4.37 -10.21
N PHE A 87 -3.36 -4.47 -11.49
CA PHE A 87 -3.03 -5.63 -12.33
C PHE A 87 -2.01 -5.27 -13.41
N SER A 88 -1.03 -6.14 -13.64
CA SER A 88 -0.05 -5.97 -14.70
C SER A 88 -0.65 -6.32 -16.07
N LYS A 89 -0.57 -5.40 -17.04
CA LYS A 89 -1.04 -5.63 -18.42
C LYS A 89 -0.41 -6.85 -19.08
N ASP A 90 0.85 -7.15 -18.77
CA ASP A 90 1.62 -8.22 -19.41
C ASP A 90 1.23 -9.62 -18.90
N LYS A 91 0.47 -9.70 -17.80
CA LYS A 91 0.06 -10.94 -17.14
C LYS A 91 -1.46 -11.20 -17.21
N VAL A 92 -2.22 -10.39 -17.95
CA VAL A 92 -3.68 -10.45 -17.99
C VAL A 92 -4.16 -11.10 -19.30
N LEU A 93 -4.90 -12.21 -19.21
CA LEU A 93 -6.05 -12.40 -20.09
C LEU A 93 -7.31 -12.05 -19.28
N LEU A 94 -8.19 -11.23 -19.84
CA LEU A 94 -9.56 -11.15 -19.36
C LEU A 94 -10.18 -12.54 -19.51
N CYS A 95 -10.60 -13.14 -18.39
CA CYS A 95 -11.36 -14.39 -18.37
C CYS A 95 -12.70 -14.28 -19.10
#